data_AF-A0A6J6GFM3-F1
#
_entry.id   AF-A0A6J6GFM3-F1
#
_cell.length_a   1.000
_cell.length_b   1.000
_cell.length_c   1.000
_cell.angle_alpha   90.00
_cell.angle_beta   90.00
_cell.angle_gamma   90.00
#
_symmetry.space_group_name_H-M   'P 1'
#
loop_
_entity.id
_entity.type
_entity.pdbx_description
1 polymer ?
#
loop_
_entity_poly.entity_id
_entity_poly.type
_entity_poly.pdbx_seq_one_letter_code
_entity_poly.pdbx_strand_id
1 'polypeptide(L)'
;MKTLVSVNNAWSIGATSKSDSANNMVRPVRMFSPCWTTDSCTALASTTKPTDAGTYAMSAAGLSLTTGSLSNYAAISYETTTVTINRINQSGLQIPSYNPIYPDTATLYIGGGSGSGHLTFSITSGGTASGCEFDYRKVYTTSVGTCNIQVVKAGDRNYLAETSTAIIYFLLYIINQPSNEPSGGSNIGLGGATAIIRDPNVAPTISSVVTQVSCLGNSCTTSWSIYGAGFGSAYNTATVVKFWRNKILVLGGVNADNYIVNDGFIYIGVPPAGATTGKILVTTANGIAVSPENWIAP
;
A
#
# COMPACT_ATOMS: atom_id res chain seq x y z
N MET A 1 5.18 1.23 43.97
CA MET A 1 4.72 -0.12 44.35
C MET A 1 5.78 -0.74 45.25
N LYS A 2 5.48 -0.88 46.54
CA LYS A 2 6.46 -1.30 47.56
C LYS A 2 6.46 -2.82 47.65
N THR A 3 7.61 -3.43 47.39
CA THR A 3 7.83 -4.88 47.40
C THR A 3 7.49 -5.45 48.77
N LEU A 4 6.58 -6.43 48.83
CA LEU A 4 6.34 -7.22 50.03
C LEU A 4 7.53 -8.18 50.20
N VAL A 5 8.49 -7.78 51.03
CA VAL A 5 9.60 -8.63 51.46
C VAL A 5 9.08 -9.51 52.59
N SER A 6 9.05 -10.83 52.38
CA SER A 6 8.92 -11.79 53.47
C SER A 6 10.28 -11.93 54.15
N VAL A 7 10.56 -11.10 55.14
CA VAL A 7 11.70 -11.32 56.05
C VAL A 7 11.18 -12.01 57.32
N ASN A 8 11.64 -13.26 57.49
CA ASN A 8 11.76 -13.99 58.75
C ASN A 8 10.50 -14.46 59.48
N ASN A 9 9.56 -15.15 58.80
CA ASN A 9 8.66 -16.17 59.38
C ASN A 9 7.91 -15.89 60.70
N ALA A 10 7.87 -14.65 61.20
CA ALA A 10 7.19 -14.25 62.42
C ALA A 10 6.59 -12.87 62.19
N TRP A 11 5.26 -12.79 62.25
CA TRP A 11 4.56 -11.51 62.29
C TRP A 11 4.20 -11.21 63.74
N SER A 12 4.85 -10.19 64.29
CA SER A 12 4.46 -9.63 65.57
C SER A 12 3.25 -8.73 65.37
N ILE A 13 2.08 -9.15 65.82
CA ILE A 13 0.99 -8.22 66.09
C ILE A 13 1.37 -7.52 67.39
N GLY A 14 2.14 -6.43 67.28
CA GLY A 14 2.34 -5.51 68.41
C GLY A 14 0.97 -5.04 68.91
N ALA A 15 0.84 -4.77 70.22
CA ALA A 15 -0.41 -4.51 70.93
C ALA A 15 -1.45 -3.68 70.16
N THR A 16 -2.29 -4.35 69.35
CA THR A 16 -3.40 -3.71 68.63
C THR A 16 -4.70 -4.08 69.32
N SER A 17 -5.52 -3.05 69.57
CA SER A 17 -6.87 -3.19 70.11
C SER A 17 -7.73 -4.04 69.18
N LYS A 18 -8.53 -4.96 69.73
CA LYS A 18 -9.31 -5.96 68.97
C LYS A 18 -10.35 -5.38 67.99
N SER A 19 -10.60 -4.06 68.04
CA SER A 19 -11.56 -3.34 67.21
C SER A 19 -10.93 -2.51 66.08
N ASP A 20 -9.60 -2.53 65.90
CA ASP A 20 -8.93 -1.72 64.88
C ASP A 20 -9.03 -2.38 63.48
N SER A 21 -10.05 -1.97 62.71
CA SER A 21 -10.27 -2.43 61.34
C SER A 21 -9.28 -1.85 60.32
N ALA A 22 -8.48 -0.83 60.68
CA ALA A 22 -7.57 -0.16 59.76
C ALA A 22 -6.23 -0.91 59.59
N ASN A 23 -5.75 -1.57 60.65
CA ASN A 23 -4.50 -2.35 60.64
C ASN A 23 -4.71 -3.86 60.44
N ASN A 24 -5.95 -4.35 60.58
CA ASN A 24 -6.28 -5.78 60.51
C ASN A 24 -6.59 -6.30 59.08
N MET A 25 -6.28 -5.51 58.05
CA MET A 25 -6.64 -5.81 56.65
C MET A 25 -5.65 -6.73 55.91
N VAL A 26 -4.58 -7.21 56.54
CA VAL A 26 -3.58 -8.05 55.86
C VAL A 26 -3.44 -9.39 56.58
N ARG A 27 -4.35 -10.32 56.29
CA ARG A 27 -4.19 -11.73 56.68
C ARG A 27 -3.06 -12.33 55.83
N PRO A 28 -1.97 -12.86 56.40
CA PRO A 28 -0.90 -13.46 55.61
C PRO A 28 -1.41 -14.76 54.99
N VAL A 29 -1.69 -14.73 53.68
CA VAL A 29 -1.96 -15.92 52.88
C VAL A 29 -0.64 -16.68 52.78
N ARG A 30 -0.54 -17.84 53.42
CA ARG A 30 0.67 -18.68 53.40
C ARG A 30 0.57 -19.88 52.47
N MET A 31 -0.59 -20.10 51.84
CA MET A 31 -0.80 -21.28 51.02
C MET A 31 -1.84 -21.02 49.94
N PHE A 32 -1.52 -21.41 48.72
CA PHE A 32 -2.46 -21.54 47.62
C PHE A 32 -2.52 -23.02 47.24
N SER A 33 -3.70 -23.62 47.27
CA SER A 33 -3.92 -24.95 46.70
C SER A 33 -4.73 -24.81 45.40
N PRO A 34 -4.20 -25.24 44.23
CA PRO A 34 -4.99 -25.30 43.01
C PRO A 34 -6.12 -26.32 43.19
N CYS A 35 -7.32 -25.96 42.73
CA CYS A 35 -8.48 -26.83 42.73
C CYS A 35 -8.91 -27.09 41.28
N TRP A 36 -8.52 -28.22 40.69
CA TRP A 36 -8.98 -28.64 39.35
C TRP A 36 -9.79 -29.93 39.44
N THR A 37 -10.47 -30.29 38.35
CA THR A 37 -11.47 -31.38 38.29
C THR A 37 -10.95 -32.78 38.65
N THR A 38 -9.63 -32.98 38.74
CA THR A 38 -8.98 -34.25 39.08
C THR A 38 -8.32 -34.28 40.46
N ASP A 39 -8.21 -33.16 41.17
CA ASP A 39 -7.56 -33.11 42.48
C ASP A 39 -8.35 -32.22 43.45
N SER A 40 -8.81 -32.80 44.55
CA SER A 40 -9.77 -32.27 45.51
C SER A 40 -9.20 -31.19 46.44
N CYS A 41 -8.27 -30.36 45.92
CA CYS A 41 -7.52 -29.36 46.66
C CYS A 41 -6.68 -29.94 47.81
N THR A 42 -6.25 -31.21 47.72
CA THR A 42 -5.56 -31.89 48.83
C THR A 42 -4.06 -32.13 48.60
N ALA A 43 -3.51 -32.02 47.38
CA ALA A 43 -2.15 -32.50 47.11
C ALA A 43 -1.04 -31.45 46.83
N LEU A 44 -1.34 -30.15 46.67
CA LEU A 44 -0.32 -29.15 46.28
C LEU A 44 -0.40 -27.87 47.11
N ALA A 45 0.02 -27.96 48.37
CA ALA A 45 0.29 -26.80 49.20
C ALA A 45 1.51 -26.03 48.70
N SER A 46 1.32 -24.82 48.16
CA SER A 46 2.44 -23.94 47.80
C SER A 46 2.36 -22.58 48.48
N THR A 47 3.50 -22.08 48.94
CA THR A 47 3.69 -20.69 49.41
C THR A 47 4.00 -19.73 48.25
N THR A 48 4.21 -20.24 47.03
CA THR A 48 4.49 -19.39 45.87
C THR A 48 3.21 -18.73 45.37
N LYS A 49 3.31 -17.47 44.94
CA LYS A 49 2.20 -16.73 44.35
C LYS A 49 1.69 -17.48 43.09
N PRO A 50 0.38 -17.74 42.94
CA PRO A 50 -0.14 -18.37 41.75
C PRO A 50 0.01 -17.46 40.53
N THR A 51 0.44 -18.04 39.42
CA THR A 51 0.62 -17.35 38.13
C THR A 51 -0.41 -17.79 37.09
N ASP A 52 -0.96 -18.98 37.26
CA ASP A 52 -1.92 -19.57 36.33
C ASP A 52 -3.36 -19.24 36.72
N ALA A 53 -4.27 -19.24 35.75
CA ALA A 53 -5.70 -19.11 36.03
C ALA A 53 -6.25 -20.37 36.72
N GLY A 54 -7.32 -20.16 37.49
CA GLY A 54 -7.95 -21.18 38.31
C GLY A 54 -8.43 -20.65 39.64
N THR A 55 -9.11 -21.51 40.39
CA THR A 55 -9.54 -21.23 41.76
C THR A 55 -8.51 -21.79 42.74
N TYR A 56 -8.08 -20.95 43.66
CA TYR A 56 -7.12 -21.28 44.69
C TYR A 56 -7.76 -21.16 46.06
N ALA A 57 -7.62 -22.19 46.88
CA ALA A 57 -7.96 -22.11 48.29
C ALA A 57 -6.80 -21.47 49.06
N MET A 58 -7.13 -20.44 49.85
CA MET A 58 -6.24 -19.74 50.76
C MET A 58 -6.56 -20.16 52.18
N SER A 59 -5.70 -20.98 52.76
CA SER A 59 -5.82 -21.42 54.14
C SER A 59 -4.99 -20.52 55.05
N ALA A 60 -5.59 -20.04 56.13
CA ALA A 60 -4.87 -19.33 57.17
C ALA A 60 -3.93 -20.30 57.88
N ALA A 61 -2.67 -19.92 58.03
CA ALA A 61 -1.72 -20.72 58.79
C ALA A 61 -1.87 -20.47 60.30
N GLY A 62 -1.36 -21.42 61.09
CA GLY A 62 -1.45 -21.40 62.55
C GLY A 62 -1.07 -20.04 63.16
N LEU A 63 -1.92 -19.55 64.07
CA LEU A 63 -1.69 -18.32 64.83
C LEU A 63 -0.49 -18.51 65.74
N SER A 64 0.53 -17.67 65.59
CA SER A 64 1.65 -17.55 66.51
C SER A 64 1.59 -16.17 67.15
N LEU A 65 1.64 -16.12 68.48
CA LEU A 65 1.59 -14.88 69.25
C LEU A 65 3.01 -14.50 69.68
N THR A 66 3.41 -13.25 69.44
CA THR A 66 4.66 -12.69 70.01
C THR A 66 4.56 -12.37 71.49
N THR A 67 3.34 -12.18 72.00
CA THR A 67 3.06 -11.85 73.40
C THR A 67 1.77 -12.53 73.84
N GLY A 68 1.78 -13.21 74.99
CA GLY A 68 0.65 -13.99 75.51
C GLY A 68 0.73 -15.48 75.16
N SER A 69 -0.26 -16.27 75.61
CA SER A 69 -0.34 -17.72 75.38
C SER A 69 -1.59 -18.08 74.58
N LEU A 70 -1.46 -19.02 73.63
CA LEU A 70 -2.59 -19.60 72.89
C LEU A 70 -3.58 -20.32 73.81
N SER A 71 -3.14 -20.77 75.00
CA SER A 71 -4.00 -21.38 76.01
C SER A 71 -5.09 -20.45 76.56
N ASN A 72 -4.98 -19.14 76.32
CA ASN A 72 -5.98 -18.15 76.72
C ASN A 72 -7.20 -18.12 75.77
N TYR A 73 -7.21 -18.94 74.72
CA TYR A 73 -8.28 -19.01 73.72
C TYR A 73 -8.84 -20.43 73.66
N ALA A 74 -10.17 -20.56 73.73
CA ALA A 74 -10.82 -21.86 73.81
C ALA A 74 -11.14 -22.50 72.44
N ALA A 75 -11.20 -21.71 71.36
CA ALA A 75 -11.56 -22.22 70.03
C ALA A 75 -11.07 -21.28 68.90
N ILE A 76 -9.84 -21.48 68.42
CA ILE A 76 -9.32 -20.74 67.26
C ILE A 76 -9.81 -21.44 65.98
N SER A 77 -10.69 -20.78 65.21
CA SER A 77 -11.13 -21.26 63.89
C SER A 77 -10.26 -20.68 62.77
N TYR A 78 -9.90 -21.53 61.79
CA TYR A 78 -9.19 -21.12 60.58
C TYR A 78 -10.14 -21.27 59.38
N GLU A 79 -10.72 -20.15 58.95
CA GLU A 79 -11.55 -20.14 57.75
C GLU A 79 -10.71 -20.11 56.49
N THR A 80 -11.03 -20.99 55.54
CA THR A 80 -10.44 -20.99 54.20
C THR A 80 -11.24 -20.06 53.30
N THR A 81 -10.55 -19.20 52.54
CA THR A 81 -11.17 -18.34 51.52
C THR A 81 -10.68 -18.75 50.14
N THR A 82 -11.47 -18.51 49.10
CA THR A 82 -11.06 -18.81 47.73
C THR A 82 -10.71 -17.53 46.98
N VAL A 83 -9.71 -17.63 46.11
CA VAL A 83 -9.38 -16.59 45.11
C VAL A 83 -9.42 -17.22 43.74
N THR A 84 -10.12 -16.55 42.83
CA THR A 84 -10.18 -16.95 41.43
C THR A 84 -9.31 -16.04 40.60
N ILE A 85 -8.37 -16.64 39.87
CA ILE A 85 -7.62 -15.97 38.81
C ILE A 85 -8.30 -16.32 37.49
N ASN A 86 -8.87 -15.31 36.84
CA ASN A 86 -9.54 -15.50 35.56
C ASN A 86 -8.52 -15.71 34.44
N ARG A 87 -8.95 -16.45 33.41
CA ARG A 87 -8.23 -16.52 32.14
C ARG A 87 -8.23 -15.15 31.46
N ILE A 88 -7.19 -14.87 30.70
CA ILE A 88 -7.05 -13.64 29.91
C ILE A 88 -7.24 -13.93 28.41
N ASN A 89 -7.50 -12.88 27.63
CA ASN A 89 -7.54 -13.01 26.17
C ASN A 89 -6.13 -13.32 25.64
N GLN A 90 -6.06 -14.08 24.54
CA GLN A 90 -4.80 -14.29 23.82
C GLN A 90 -4.45 -13.03 23.02
N SER A 91 -3.18 -12.91 22.61
CA SER A 91 -2.83 -12.00 21.52
C SER A 91 -3.57 -12.41 20.25
N GLY A 92 -4.15 -11.43 19.54
CA GLY A 92 -4.92 -11.67 18.32
C GLY A 92 -4.18 -12.47 17.26
N LEU A 93 -4.88 -13.38 16.58
CA LEU A 93 -4.32 -14.22 15.53
C LEU A 93 -4.08 -13.39 14.25
N GLN A 94 -2.88 -13.53 13.69
CA GLN A 94 -2.51 -12.92 12.41
C GLN A 94 -2.53 -13.99 11.33
N ILE A 95 -3.24 -13.71 10.23
CA ILE A 95 -3.39 -14.62 9.09
C ILE A 95 -2.77 -13.95 7.86
N PRO A 96 -1.44 -13.96 7.70
CA PRO A 96 -0.82 -13.57 6.43
C PRO A 96 -1.35 -14.48 5.31
N SER A 97 -2.09 -13.89 4.38
CA SER A 97 -2.63 -14.58 3.21
C SER A 97 -2.00 -14.05 1.92
N TYR A 98 -1.94 -14.92 0.91
CA TYR A 98 -1.69 -14.55 -0.47
C TYR A 98 -2.83 -15.08 -1.33
N ASN A 99 -3.03 -14.46 -2.49
CA ASN A 99 -4.10 -14.82 -3.41
C ASN A 99 -3.56 -15.80 -4.46
N PRO A 100 -3.94 -17.08 -4.44
CA PRO A 100 -3.52 -18.06 -5.44
C PRO A 100 -4.23 -17.83 -6.78
N ILE A 101 -3.60 -18.29 -7.85
CA ILE A 101 -4.25 -18.44 -9.16
C ILE A 101 -5.00 -19.78 -9.14
N TYR A 102 -6.29 -19.79 -9.43
CA TYR A 102 -7.05 -21.04 -9.56
C TYR A 102 -6.47 -21.91 -10.70
N PRO A 103 -6.24 -23.22 -10.51
CA PRO A 103 -6.68 -24.08 -9.39
C PRO A 103 -5.64 -24.32 -8.28
N ASP A 104 -4.62 -23.48 -8.15
CA ASP A 104 -3.62 -23.63 -7.10
C ASP A 104 -4.23 -23.45 -5.71
N THR A 105 -3.65 -24.12 -4.72
CA THR A 105 -4.06 -24.03 -3.31
C THR A 105 -3.30 -22.93 -2.56
N ALA A 106 -3.94 -22.34 -1.54
CA ALA A 106 -3.25 -21.44 -0.61
C ALA A 106 -2.92 -22.14 0.70
N THR A 107 -1.65 -22.09 1.14
CA THR A 107 -1.26 -22.59 2.47
C THR A 107 -1.33 -21.46 3.49
N LEU A 108 -2.07 -21.67 4.58
CA LEU A 108 -2.21 -20.69 5.65
C LEU A 108 -1.09 -20.80 6.67
N TYR A 109 -0.53 -19.64 7.02
CA TYR A 109 0.39 -19.46 8.15
C TYR A 109 -0.32 -18.62 9.19
N ILE A 110 -0.32 -19.08 10.44
CA ILE A 110 -0.98 -18.40 11.55
C ILE A 110 0.08 -17.92 12.53
N GLY A 111 0.16 -16.61 12.72
CA GLY A 111 0.97 -15.96 13.74
C GLY A 111 0.13 -15.52 14.93
N GLY A 112 0.80 -15.15 16.01
CA GLY A 112 0.13 -14.73 17.25
C GLY A 112 -0.44 -15.91 18.05
N GLY A 113 -1.41 -15.61 18.92
CA GLY A 113 -1.86 -16.54 19.96
C GLY A 113 -0.83 -16.68 21.10
N SER A 114 -1.30 -16.66 22.34
CA SER A 114 -0.43 -16.75 23.52
C SER A 114 -0.51 -18.10 24.22
N GLY A 115 -1.57 -18.87 23.96
CA GLY A 115 -1.81 -20.17 24.57
C GLY A 115 -1.20 -21.34 23.81
N SER A 116 -1.23 -22.50 24.47
CA SER A 116 -0.84 -23.81 23.94
C SER A 116 -1.94 -24.53 23.16
N GLY A 117 -3.16 -23.98 23.13
CA GLY A 117 -4.31 -24.58 22.44
C GLY A 117 -4.08 -24.79 20.94
N HIS A 118 -4.69 -25.85 20.40
CA HIS A 118 -4.59 -26.22 18.99
C HIS A 118 -5.36 -25.24 18.07
N LEU A 119 -4.98 -25.20 16.79
CA LEU A 119 -5.59 -24.38 15.74
C LEU A 119 -6.59 -25.20 14.92
N THR A 120 -7.83 -24.72 14.80
CA THR A 120 -8.86 -25.33 13.96
C THR A 120 -9.21 -24.38 12.82
N PHE A 121 -9.37 -24.94 11.61
CA PHE A 121 -9.67 -24.20 10.38
C PHE A 121 -11.06 -24.59 9.89
N SER A 122 -11.85 -23.61 9.47
CA SER A 122 -13.18 -23.85 8.93
C SER A 122 -13.52 -22.83 7.84
N ILE A 123 -14.39 -23.23 6.91
CA ILE A 123 -14.94 -22.33 5.90
C ILE A 123 -16.18 -21.66 6.48
N THR A 124 -16.27 -20.35 6.31
CA THR A 124 -17.42 -19.55 6.71
C THR A 124 -18.25 -19.17 5.47
N SER A 125 -19.53 -18.92 5.65
CA SER A 125 -20.41 -18.46 4.57
C SER A 125 -20.00 -17.08 4.03
N GLY A 126 -20.48 -16.76 2.82
CA GLY A 126 -20.29 -15.45 2.19
C GLY A 126 -19.13 -15.36 1.18
N GLY A 127 -18.45 -16.47 0.89
CA GLY A 127 -17.53 -16.55 -0.24
C GLY A 127 -18.27 -16.64 -1.58
N THR A 128 -17.66 -16.17 -2.67
CA THR A 128 -18.22 -16.28 -4.03
C THR A 128 -17.75 -17.52 -4.78
N ALA A 129 -16.69 -18.18 -4.29
CA ALA A 129 -16.18 -19.40 -4.88
C ALA A 129 -16.97 -20.64 -4.37
N SER A 130 -17.08 -21.65 -5.22
CA SER A 130 -17.76 -22.91 -4.92
C SER A 130 -16.76 -23.96 -4.42
N GLY A 131 -17.21 -24.90 -3.57
CA GLY A 131 -16.37 -26.00 -3.10
C GLY A 131 -15.11 -25.58 -2.33
N CYS A 132 -15.17 -24.44 -1.63
CA CYS A 132 -14.10 -24.06 -0.71
C CYS A 132 -13.96 -25.11 0.39
N GLU A 133 -12.77 -25.69 0.56
CA GLU A 133 -12.49 -26.73 1.55
C GLU A 133 -11.05 -26.63 2.06
N PHE A 134 -10.78 -27.32 3.17
CA PHE A 134 -9.45 -27.43 3.78
C PHE A 134 -8.89 -28.84 3.67
N ASP A 135 -7.65 -28.93 3.19
CA ASP A 135 -6.76 -30.06 3.44
C ASP A 135 -5.69 -29.61 4.45
N TYR A 136 -5.92 -29.92 5.72
CA TYR A 136 -5.10 -29.43 6.84
C TYR A 136 -5.01 -27.89 6.88
N ARG A 137 -3.87 -27.31 6.47
CA ARG A 137 -3.64 -25.86 6.40
C ARG A 137 -3.77 -25.30 4.98
N LYS A 138 -4.03 -26.15 3.99
CA LYS A 138 -4.22 -25.74 2.60
C LYS A 138 -5.69 -25.52 2.35
N VAL A 139 -6.05 -24.35 1.87
CA VAL A 139 -7.38 -24.06 1.35
C VAL A 139 -7.37 -24.18 -0.16
N TYR A 140 -8.40 -24.82 -0.70
CA TYR A 140 -8.64 -24.96 -2.13
C TYR A 140 -10.12 -24.68 -2.43
N THR A 141 -10.43 -24.58 -3.72
CA THR A 141 -11.78 -24.32 -4.23
C THR A 141 -11.97 -25.02 -5.57
N THR A 142 -13.22 -25.19 -6.00
CA THR A 142 -13.58 -25.74 -7.33
C THR A 142 -14.01 -24.66 -8.32
N SER A 143 -13.97 -23.38 -7.94
CA SER A 143 -14.21 -22.27 -8.86
C SER A 143 -13.40 -21.03 -8.49
N VAL A 144 -13.27 -20.11 -9.44
CA VAL A 144 -12.70 -18.79 -9.21
C VAL A 144 -13.62 -17.99 -8.28
N GLY A 145 -13.05 -17.15 -7.41
CA GLY A 145 -13.81 -16.32 -6.48
C GLY A 145 -13.13 -16.20 -5.12
N THR A 146 -13.94 -15.96 -4.08
CA THR A 146 -13.44 -15.83 -2.70
C THR A 146 -13.86 -17.00 -1.82
N CYS A 147 -12.95 -17.43 -0.93
CA CYS A 147 -13.26 -18.31 0.18
C CYS A 147 -13.10 -17.54 1.49
N ASN A 148 -14.18 -17.46 2.28
CA ASN A 148 -14.14 -16.90 3.63
C ASN A 148 -13.73 -17.98 4.61
N ILE A 149 -12.70 -17.73 5.40
CA ILE A 149 -12.14 -18.70 6.34
C ILE A 149 -12.21 -18.18 7.77
N GLN A 150 -12.32 -19.11 8.71
CA GLN A 150 -12.21 -18.86 10.14
C GLN A 150 -11.12 -19.76 10.71
N VAL A 151 -10.32 -19.17 11.58
CA VAL A 151 -9.29 -19.87 12.34
C VAL A 151 -9.54 -19.64 13.82
N VAL A 152 -9.65 -20.74 14.57
CA VAL A 152 -9.86 -20.72 16.02
C VAL A 152 -8.65 -21.33 16.70
N LYS A 153 -8.03 -20.59 17.60
CA LYS A 153 -7.07 -21.14 18.56
C LYS A 153 -7.82 -21.45 19.85
N ALA A 154 -7.86 -22.72 20.22
CA ALA A 154 -8.51 -23.14 21.44
C ALA A 154 -7.93 -22.40 22.66
N GLY A 155 -8.77 -22.12 23.64
CA GLY A 155 -8.30 -21.65 24.94
C GLY A 155 -7.52 -22.75 25.65
N ASP A 156 -6.74 -22.36 26.64
CA ASP A 156 -6.05 -23.29 27.53
C ASP A 156 -6.31 -22.92 28.99
N ARG A 157 -5.43 -23.39 29.88
CA ARG A 157 -5.51 -23.12 31.31
C ARG A 157 -5.49 -21.63 31.62
N ASN A 158 -4.68 -20.84 30.92
CA ASN A 158 -4.44 -19.43 31.22
C ASN A 158 -5.15 -18.47 30.27
N TYR A 159 -5.50 -18.96 29.07
CA TYR A 159 -6.03 -18.12 28.01
C TYR A 159 -7.43 -18.56 27.53
N LEU A 160 -8.25 -17.58 27.18
CA LEU A 160 -9.53 -17.79 26.47
C LEU A 160 -9.30 -18.18 25.01
N ALA A 161 -10.29 -18.77 24.36
CA ALA A 161 -10.20 -19.08 22.93
C ALA A 161 -10.16 -17.79 22.10
N GLU A 162 -9.39 -17.81 21.01
CA GLU A 162 -9.24 -16.66 20.10
C GLU A 162 -9.65 -17.08 18.69
N THR A 163 -10.43 -16.24 18.03
CA THR A 163 -10.96 -16.50 16.70
C THR A 163 -10.63 -15.34 15.77
N SER A 164 -10.17 -15.65 14.56
CA SER A 164 -9.91 -14.67 13.51
C SER A 164 -10.45 -15.16 12.18
N THR A 165 -10.84 -14.24 11.31
CA THR A 165 -11.39 -14.53 9.98
C THR A 165 -10.57 -13.84 8.90
N ALA A 166 -10.50 -14.46 7.73
CA ALA A 166 -9.81 -13.91 6.56
C ALA A 166 -10.54 -14.28 5.26
N ILE A 167 -10.25 -13.55 4.20
CA ILE A 167 -10.78 -13.81 2.85
C ILE A 167 -9.60 -14.16 1.95
N ILE A 168 -9.68 -15.30 1.26
CA ILE A 168 -8.69 -15.74 0.28
C ILE A 168 -9.30 -15.60 -1.12
N TYR A 169 -8.59 -14.93 -2.03
CA TYR A 169 -9.04 -14.72 -3.40
C TYR A 169 -8.34 -15.72 -4.32
N PHE A 170 -9.13 -16.59 -4.95
CA PHE A 170 -8.70 -17.47 -6.03
C PHE A 170 -8.94 -16.76 -7.36
N LEU A 171 -7.85 -16.28 -7.97
CA LEU A 171 -7.90 -15.42 -9.15
C LEU A 171 -7.78 -16.25 -10.43
N LEU A 172 -8.32 -15.72 -11.53
CA LEU A 172 -7.95 -16.19 -12.88
C LEU A 172 -6.67 -15.51 -13.30
N TYR A 173 -5.75 -16.29 -13.85
CA TYR A 173 -4.64 -15.73 -14.59
C TYR A 173 -5.10 -15.41 -16.01
N ILE A 174 -5.19 -14.12 -16.32
CA ILE A 174 -5.51 -13.62 -17.66
C ILE A 174 -4.27 -12.90 -18.18
N ILE A 175 -3.67 -13.44 -19.23
CA ILE A 175 -2.68 -12.70 -20.02
C ILE A 175 -3.46 -11.73 -20.90
N ASN A 176 -3.61 -10.47 -20.48
CA ASN A 176 -4.14 -9.41 -21.34
C ASN A 176 -3.05 -8.80 -22.24
N GLN A 177 -2.17 -9.66 -22.74
CA GLN A 177 -1.16 -9.27 -23.73
C GLN A 177 -1.76 -9.55 -25.11
N PRO A 178 -1.71 -8.61 -26.06
CA PRO A 178 -2.10 -8.90 -27.43
C PRO A 178 -1.28 -10.09 -27.93
N SER A 179 -1.94 -11.00 -28.65
CA SER A 179 -1.30 -12.17 -29.24
C SER A 179 -0.06 -11.73 -30.01
N ASN A 180 1.02 -12.50 -29.87
CA ASN A 180 2.19 -12.32 -30.71
C ASN A 180 1.73 -12.65 -32.14
N GLU A 181 1.43 -11.63 -32.94
CA GLU A 181 1.22 -11.84 -34.37
C GLU A 181 2.52 -12.43 -34.94
N PRO A 182 2.46 -13.58 -35.66
CA PRO A 182 3.64 -14.14 -36.30
C PRO A 182 4.10 -13.18 -37.40
N SER A 183 5.01 -12.26 -37.04
CA SER A 183 5.69 -11.40 -38.00
C SER A 183 6.64 -12.29 -38.78
N GLY A 184 6.26 -12.65 -40.00
CA GLY A 184 7.12 -13.35 -40.96
C GLY A 184 8.27 -12.48 -41.48
N GLY A 185 9.01 -11.81 -40.59
CA GLY A 185 10.14 -10.95 -40.93
C GLY A 185 10.62 -10.08 -39.75
N SER A 186 11.78 -9.46 -39.92
CA SER A 186 12.52 -8.67 -38.91
C SER A 186 11.87 -7.33 -38.49
N ASN A 187 10.53 -7.21 -38.54
CA ASN A 187 9.83 -5.99 -38.15
C ASN A 187 9.01 -6.20 -36.87
N ILE A 188 9.05 -5.19 -35.99
CA ILE A 188 8.18 -5.07 -34.81
C ILE A 188 6.74 -4.84 -35.31
N GLY A 189 5.84 -5.79 -35.07
CA GLY A 189 4.43 -5.66 -35.40
C GLY A 189 3.73 -4.64 -34.50
N LEU A 190 3.31 -3.51 -35.06
CA LEU A 190 2.46 -2.52 -34.39
C LEU A 190 1.00 -2.74 -34.82
N GLY A 191 0.24 -3.48 -34.00
CA GLY A 191 -1.17 -3.82 -34.24
C GLY A 191 -2.16 -2.74 -33.78
N GLY A 192 -1.85 -1.46 -33.90
CA GLY A 192 -2.73 -0.38 -33.45
C GLY A 192 -2.41 0.94 -34.15
N ALA A 193 -3.36 1.41 -34.97
CA ALA A 193 -3.31 2.58 -35.87
C ALA A 193 -2.41 2.41 -37.11
N THR A 194 -3.04 2.13 -38.26
CA THR A 194 -2.42 2.10 -39.60
C THR A 194 -2.16 3.50 -40.18
N ALA A 195 -2.37 4.57 -39.42
CA ALA A 195 -2.04 5.92 -39.84
C ALA A 195 -1.76 6.81 -38.63
N ILE A 196 -0.61 7.49 -38.67
CA ILE A 196 -0.48 8.78 -37.97
C ILE A 196 -1.44 9.72 -38.70
N ILE A 197 -2.62 9.94 -38.14
CA ILE A 197 -3.49 11.03 -38.58
C ILE A 197 -2.74 12.31 -38.19
N ARG A 198 -2.06 12.93 -39.16
CA ARG A 198 -1.60 14.31 -39.01
C ARG A 198 -2.87 15.14 -38.92
N ASP A 199 -3.16 15.68 -37.74
CA ASP A 199 -4.28 16.58 -37.56
C ASP A 199 -4.10 17.76 -38.55
N PRO A 200 -4.99 17.89 -39.55
CA PRO A 200 -4.86 18.93 -40.58
C PRO A 200 -5.12 20.33 -40.02
N ASN A 201 -5.45 20.47 -38.73
CA ASN A 201 -5.67 21.73 -38.03
C ASN A 201 -4.51 22.12 -37.10
N VAL A 202 -3.37 21.44 -37.18
CA VAL A 202 -2.20 21.80 -36.36
C VAL A 202 -1.61 23.13 -36.87
N ALA A 203 -1.28 24.01 -35.94
CA ALA A 203 -0.61 25.26 -36.22
C ALA A 203 0.71 25.01 -36.99
N PRO A 204 1.10 25.91 -37.91
CA PRO A 204 2.35 25.76 -38.64
C PRO A 204 3.55 25.74 -37.69
N THR A 205 4.66 25.18 -38.13
CA THR A 205 5.95 25.24 -37.43
C THR A 205 7.01 25.82 -38.34
N ILE A 206 8.00 26.52 -37.75
CA ILE A 206 9.21 26.95 -38.45
C ILE A 206 10.37 26.24 -37.78
N SER A 207 11.02 25.34 -38.49
CA SER A 207 12.16 24.57 -38.01
C SER A 207 13.48 25.31 -38.22
N SER A 208 13.62 26.05 -39.33
CA SER A 208 14.82 26.87 -39.58
C SER A 208 14.57 27.95 -40.62
N VAL A 209 15.43 28.96 -40.60
CA VAL A 209 15.50 30.01 -41.62
C VAL A 209 16.95 30.07 -42.09
N VAL A 210 17.16 29.81 -43.38
CA VAL A 210 18.51 29.68 -43.97
C VAL A 210 18.71 30.78 -45.01
N THR A 211 19.89 31.41 -44.98
CA THR A 211 20.35 32.30 -46.05
C THR A 211 21.15 31.48 -47.05
N GLN A 212 20.89 31.69 -48.33
CA GLN A 212 21.60 31.01 -49.41
C GLN A 212 22.13 32.04 -50.39
N VAL A 213 23.39 31.90 -50.78
CA VAL A 213 24.01 32.71 -51.82
C VAL A 213 24.24 31.80 -53.02
N SER A 214 23.66 32.15 -54.16
CA SER A 214 23.88 31.45 -55.43
C SER A 214 24.58 32.39 -56.40
N CYS A 215 25.70 31.94 -56.97
CA CYS A 215 26.48 32.72 -57.93
C CYS A 215 26.47 32.00 -59.28
N LEU A 216 26.16 32.74 -60.34
CA LEU A 216 26.30 32.28 -61.71
C LEU A 216 27.26 33.23 -62.45
N GLY A 217 28.52 32.80 -62.60
CA GLY A 217 29.60 33.69 -63.05
C GLY A 217 29.94 34.74 -61.99
N ASN A 218 30.03 36.01 -62.38
CA ASN A 218 30.36 37.13 -61.48
C ASN A 218 29.12 37.75 -60.81
N SER A 219 27.93 37.19 -61.01
CA SER A 219 26.68 37.67 -60.43
C SER A 219 26.21 36.72 -59.35
N CYS A 220 26.15 37.21 -58.10
CA CYS A 220 25.64 36.47 -56.96
C CYS A 220 24.29 37.06 -56.52
N THR A 221 23.31 36.19 -56.29
CA THR A 221 22.03 36.55 -55.69
C THR A 221 21.88 35.87 -54.34
N THR A 222 21.33 36.60 -53.39
CA THR A 222 21.01 36.09 -52.05
C THR A 222 19.53 35.76 -51.97
N SER A 223 19.21 34.56 -51.51
CA SER A 223 17.84 34.10 -51.27
C SER A 223 17.71 33.55 -49.85
N TRP A 224 16.48 33.42 -49.37
CA TRP A 224 16.18 32.85 -48.07
C TRP A 224 15.21 31.69 -48.19
N SER A 225 15.41 30.71 -47.33
CA SER A 225 14.62 29.49 -47.25
C SER A 225 14.05 29.34 -45.85
N ILE A 226 12.73 29.23 -45.72
CA ILE A 226 12.07 28.91 -44.46
C ILE A 226 11.61 27.46 -44.51
N TYR A 227 12.15 26.63 -43.61
CA TYR A 227 11.77 25.24 -43.46
C TYR A 227 10.84 25.04 -42.27
N GLY A 228 9.87 24.14 -42.41
CA GLY A 228 8.90 23.88 -41.37
C GLY A 228 7.85 22.86 -41.80
N ALA A 229 6.62 23.03 -41.31
CA ALA A 229 5.45 22.24 -41.70
C ALA A 229 4.18 23.08 -41.57
N GLY A 230 3.14 22.73 -42.34
CA GLY A 230 1.84 23.40 -42.29
C GLY A 230 1.78 24.73 -43.03
N PHE A 231 2.64 24.96 -44.03
CA PHE A 231 2.63 26.17 -44.86
C PHE A 231 1.57 26.13 -45.97
N GLY A 232 1.00 24.95 -46.25
CA GLY A 232 0.01 24.74 -47.30
C GLY A 232 0.63 24.29 -48.63
N SER A 233 -0.23 24.12 -49.63
CA SER A 233 0.18 23.65 -50.96
C SER A 233 1.13 24.63 -51.66
N ALA A 234 1.86 24.13 -52.65
CA ALA A 234 2.69 24.96 -53.53
C ALA A 234 1.89 26.14 -54.10
N TYR A 235 2.53 27.31 -54.15
CA TYR A 235 1.98 28.57 -54.68
C TYR A 235 0.72 29.11 -53.97
N ASN A 236 0.40 28.60 -52.78
CA ASN A 236 -0.68 29.16 -51.97
C ASN A 236 -0.36 30.59 -51.51
N THR A 237 -1.27 31.52 -51.75
CA THR A 237 -1.14 32.94 -51.38
C THR A 237 -1.95 33.33 -50.13
N ALA A 238 -2.69 32.38 -49.53
CA ALA A 238 -3.48 32.61 -48.31
C ALA A 238 -2.62 32.63 -47.03
N THR A 239 -1.45 31.99 -47.06
CA THR A 239 -0.47 32.04 -45.97
C THR A 239 0.14 33.43 -45.88
N VAL A 240 0.17 34.00 -44.68
CA VAL A 240 0.74 35.34 -44.44
C VAL A 240 2.08 35.20 -43.76
N VAL A 241 3.13 35.71 -44.41
CA VAL A 241 4.49 35.74 -43.85
C VAL A 241 4.85 37.17 -43.49
N LYS A 242 5.32 37.40 -42.27
CA LYS A 242 5.71 38.71 -41.75
C LYS A 242 7.13 38.68 -41.24
N PHE A 243 7.90 39.67 -41.68
CA PHE A 243 9.22 40.00 -41.16
C PHE A 243 9.08 41.11 -40.13
N TRP A 244 10.09 41.26 -39.26
CA TRP A 244 10.31 42.37 -38.32
C TRP A 244 9.19 43.41 -38.22
N ARG A 245 8.52 43.49 -37.06
CA ARG A 245 7.45 44.46 -36.79
C ARG A 245 6.35 44.49 -37.87
N ASN A 246 5.88 43.31 -38.27
CA ASN A 246 4.73 43.10 -39.17
C ASN A 246 4.92 43.58 -40.63
N LYS A 247 6.15 43.62 -41.15
CA LYS A 247 6.39 43.85 -42.58
C LYS A 247 5.99 42.61 -43.38
N ILE A 248 4.93 42.73 -44.17
CA ILE A 248 4.33 41.61 -44.90
C ILE A 248 5.18 41.25 -46.11
N LEU A 249 5.50 39.97 -46.26
CA LEU A 249 6.03 39.39 -47.48
C LEU A 249 4.87 39.03 -48.40
N VAL A 250 4.92 39.54 -49.62
CA VAL A 250 3.93 39.20 -50.65
C VAL A 250 4.35 37.86 -51.26
N LEU A 251 3.55 36.82 -51.00
CA LEU A 251 3.68 35.53 -51.68
C LEU A 251 2.91 35.56 -53.01
N GLY A 252 3.52 35.03 -54.06
CA GLY A 252 2.92 34.93 -55.38
C GLY A 252 2.87 33.51 -55.92
N GLY A 253 2.31 33.39 -57.12
CA GLY A 253 2.19 32.14 -57.85
C GLY A 253 3.49 31.75 -58.57
N VAL A 254 3.33 31.00 -59.66
CA VAL A 254 4.45 30.58 -60.52
C VAL A 254 5.21 31.82 -61.03
N ASN A 255 6.54 31.78 -60.98
CA ASN A 255 7.48 32.86 -61.34
C ASN A 255 7.46 34.11 -60.43
N ALA A 256 6.86 34.04 -59.25
CA ALA A 256 6.99 35.11 -58.26
C ALA A 256 8.36 35.07 -57.57
N ASP A 257 8.85 36.23 -57.13
CA ASP A 257 10.11 36.32 -56.37
C ASP A 257 10.02 35.58 -55.02
N ASN A 258 8.82 35.47 -54.46
CA ASN A 258 8.56 34.82 -53.18
C ASN A 258 7.34 33.90 -53.31
N TYR A 259 7.48 32.63 -52.95
CA TYR A 259 6.40 31.65 -53.11
C TYR A 259 6.56 30.45 -52.19
N ILE A 260 5.47 29.71 -51.98
CA ILE A 260 5.47 28.43 -51.27
C ILE A 260 5.85 27.34 -52.24
N VAL A 261 6.89 26.57 -51.92
CA VAL A 261 7.33 25.44 -52.76
C VAL A 261 6.52 24.20 -52.44
N ASN A 262 6.27 23.95 -51.16
CA ASN A 262 5.41 22.87 -50.64
C ASN A 262 5.08 23.14 -49.16
N ASP A 263 4.34 22.22 -48.52
CA ASP A 263 3.87 22.37 -47.13
C ASP A 263 4.97 22.60 -46.08
N GLY A 264 6.21 22.22 -46.39
CA GLY A 264 7.35 22.38 -45.48
C GLY A 264 8.38 23.42 -45.92
N PHE A 265 8.15 24.14 -47.03
CA PHE A 265 9.18 25.02 -47.59
C PHE A 265 8.62 26.28 -48.27
N ILE A 266 9.10 27.45 -47.82
CA ILE A 266 8.86 28.77 -48.43
C ILE A 266 10.17 29.32 -48.98
N TYR A 267 10.16 29.72 -50.25
CA TYR A 267 11.27 30.39 -50.93
C TYR A 267 11.06 31.90 -50.96
N ILE A 268 12.15 32.65 -50.71
CA ILE A 268 12.15 34.12 -50.65
C ILE A 268 13.33 34.64 -51.46
N GLY A 269 13.06 35.24 -52.60
CA GLY A 269 14.04 35.95 -53.41
C GLY A 269 14.21 37.41 -52.99
N VAL A 270 13.14 38.07 -52.54
CA VAL A 270 13.16 39.49 -52.17
C VAL A 270 12.41 39.72 -50.84
N PRO A 271 13.11 40.06 -49.74
CA PRO A 271 12.47 40.31 -48.46
C PRO A 271 11.63 41.61 -48.50
N PRO A 272 10.69 41.80 -47.56
CA PRO A 272 9.82 42.96 -47.55
C PRO A 272 10.60 44.26 -47.37
N ALA A 273 10.24 45.31 -48.11
CA ALA A 273 10.88 46.61 -47.98
C ALA A 273 10.78 47.17 -46.54
N GLY A 274 11.91 47.62 -46.01
CA GLY A 274 12.01 48.15 -44.65
C GLY A 274 11.93 47.11 -43.53
N ALA A 275 12.06 45.81 -43.85
CA ALA A 275 12.34 44.79 -42.85
C ALA A 275 13.81 44.92 -42.38
N THR A 276 14.03 44.77 -41.08
CA THR A 276 15.39 44.67 -40.48
C THR A 276 15.50 43.34 -39.72
N THR A 277 16.63 43.10 -39.05
CA THR A 277 16.86 41.86 -38.29
C THR A 277 15.79 41.64 -37.22
N GLY A 278 15.18 40.45 -37.21
CA GLY A 278 14.12 40.11 -36.25
C GLY A 278 13.44 38.78 -36.54
N LYS A 279 12.39 38.48 -35.77
CA LYS A 279 11.61 37.25 -35.94
C LYS A 279 10.78 37.27 -37.22
N ILE A 280 10.62 36.09 -37.81
CA ILE A 280 9.65 35.82 -38.87
C ILE A 280 8.43 35.16 -38.25
N LEU A 281 7.24 35.58 -38.70
CA LEU A 281 5.98 34.94 -38.37
C LEU A 281 5.36 34.37 -39.64
N VAL A 282 4.85 33.14 -39.55
CA VAL A 282 4.04 32.50 -40.61
C VAL A 282 2.66 32.22 -40.03
N THR A 283 1.62 32.79 -40.63
CA THR A 283 0.23 32.62 -40.23
C THR A 283 -0.53 31.87 -41.31
N THR A 284 -1.20 30.79 -40.93
CA THR A 284 -2.13 30.04 -41.78
C THR A 284 -3.51 30.02 -41.11
N ALA A 285 -4.50 29.41 -41.77
CA ALA A 285 -5.83 29.21 -41.17
C ALA A 285 -5.78 28.40 -39.86
N ASN A 286 -4.73 27.60 -39.67
CA ASN A 286 -4.59 26.67 -38.55
C ASN A 286 -3.79 27.24 -37.37
N GLY A 287 -3.18 28.43 -37.52
CA GLY A 287 -2.44 29.07 -36.43
C GLY A 287 -1.25 29.90 -36.88
N ILE A 288 -0.34 30.15 -35.95
CA ILE A 288 0.83 31.02 -36.14
C ILE A 288 2.11 30.30 -35.69
N ALA A 289 3.13 30.35 -36.53
CA ALA A 289 4.50 29.94 -36.22
C ALA A 289 5.39 31.17 -36.08
N VAL A 290 6.39 31.10 -35.19
CA VAL A 290 7.43 32.12 -35.03
C VAL A 290 8.80 31.46 -35.21
N SER A 291 9.70 32.11 -35.93
CA SER A 291 11.03 31.55 -36.19
C SER A 291 11.84 31.33 -34.91
N PRO A 292 12.55 30.20 -34.77
CA PRO A 292 13.35 29.90 -33.58
C PRO A 292 14.51 30.89 -33.44
N GLU A 293 15.09 31.32 -34.56
CA GLU A 293 16.16 32.32 -34.62
C GLU A 293 15.67 33.65 -35.21
N ASN A 294 16.43 34.72 -34.97
CA ASN A 294 16.21 35.98 -35.67
C ASN A 294 16.71 35.85 -37.11
N TRP A 295 15.87 36.20 -38.06
CA TRP A 295 16.31 36.46 -39.43
C TRP A 295 17.19 37.69 -39.45
N ILE A 296 18.31 37.60 -40.15
CA ILE A 296 19.27 38.70 -40.32
C ILE A 296 19.00 39.36 -41.66
N ALA A 297 18.79 40.67 -41.64
CA ALA A 297 18.55 41.43 -42.86
C ALA A 297 19.79 41.45 -43.78
N PRO A 298 19.61 41.41 -45.11
CA PRO A 298 20.69 41.64 -46.08
C PRO A 298 21.27 43.05 -45.97
#